data_AF-A0A967R6D2-F1
#
_entry.id   AF-A0A967R6D2-F1
#
_cell.length_a   1.000
_cell.length_b   1.000
_cell.length_c   1.000
_cell.angle_alpha   90.00
_cell.angle_beta   90.00
_cell.angle_gamma   90.00
#
_symmetry.space_group_name_H-M   'P 1'
#
loop_
_entity.id
_entity.type
_entity.pdbx_description
1 polymer ?
#
loop_
_entity_poly.entity_id
_entity_poly.type
_entity_poly.pdbx_seq_one_letter_code
_entity_poly.pdbx_strand_id
1 'polypeptide(L)'
;MDPPPLVVAASDSCRDVVERLASVGASEVIVEDAHGRVAGIVTEQDVSRRIACAGRDDAPIETVMSAPVVSVSEDDYLYRAIARMRRRGLRHLPVVGERQKVVGVLRLHRAMAVAAAPMLERIERLSHEDDLEGIKATKDAQIRVALELMNDALPATEIQAFLSRINNDVYQGVVRLCLREMRESGLGEPPVEFDVVVMGSGGRKESFLRPDQDNGFVIEDYPIADHDRVDAWFIELAVRVTDALAEVGFERCHGNVMAINPVWRKTLSEWRAQTRAWMGKGEGLSLRFCDIFFDFDCVFGPGALTRSLREHVTTLAPHPHFLRELFKVDEEHGVALGLFDRLKRDPLPGPNQGKLNLKLTGTLPLVGAVRIMALRERVERTGTLERITALHERGVLGADEQDYLGGAYRHISALMLRQQLADYREGREPGNHVPVEALSKREKDMLVDGFKAIRAFRSRLRHELTAGIF
;
A
#
# COMPACT_ATOMS: atom_id res chain seq x y z
N MET A 1 -13.89 7.50 10.10
CA MET A 1 -14.04 8.94 10.38
C MET A 1 -12.66 9.54 10.38
N ASP A 2 -12.48 10.65 9.68
CA ASP A 2 -11.23 11.40 9.70
C ASP A 2 -11.01 11.99 11.11
N PRO A 3 -9.76 12.25 11.52
CA PRO A 3 -9.50 13.00 12.74
C PRO A 3 -10.22 14.37 12.68
N PRO A 4 -10.61 14.93 13.83
CA PRO A 4 -11.29 16.21 13.88
C PRO A 4 -10.45 17.28 13.17
N PRO A 5 -11.07 18.17 12.38
CA PRO A 5 -10.32 19.17 11.62
C PRO A 5 -9.56 20.10 12.55
N LEU A 6 -8.37 20.54 12.14
CA LEU A 6 -7.66 21.61 12.84
C LEU A 6 -8.43 22.91 12.63
N VAL A 7 -8.78 23.57 13.74
CA VAL A 7 -9.55 24.82 13.75
C VAL A 7 -8.78 25.90 14.49
N VAL A 8 -8.78 27.11 13.94
CA VAL A 8 -8.10 28.31 14.47
C VAL A 8 -9.03 29.52 14.40
N ALA A 9 -8.78 30.53 15.22
CA ALA A 9 -9.53 31.78 15.18
C ALA A 9 -9.03 32.69 14.05
N ALA A 10 -9.93 33.46 13.44
CA ALA A 10 -9.60 34.46 12.41
C ALA A 10 -8.49 35.45 12.81
N SER A 11 -8.38 35.75 14.11
CA SER A 11 -7.38 36.64 14.68
C SER A 11 -6.02 35.98 14.97
N ASP A 12 -5.91 34.66 14.88
CA ASP A 12 -4.66 33.95 15.14
C ASP A 12 -3.58 34.38 14.14
N SER A 13 -2.33 34.51 14.59
CA SER A 13 -1.24 34.93 13.70
C SER A 13 -0.91 33.83 12.68
N CYS A 14 -0.48 34.23 11.49
CA CYS A 14 -0.04 33.28 10.47
C CYS A 14 1.04 32.33 10.99
N ARG A 15 1.97 32.83 11.81
CA ARG A 15 3.03 32.03 12.45
C ARG A 15 2.45 30.93 13.34
N ASP A 16 1.58 31.28 14.28
CA ASP A 16 0.99 30.32 15.22
C ASP A 16 0.19 29.24 14.46
N VAL A 17 -0.53 29.64 13.42
CA VAL A 17 -1.30 28.72 12.58
C VAL A 17 -0.37 27.76 11.82
N VAL A 18 0.74 28.25 11.25
CA VAL A 18 1.72 27.42 10.54
C VAL A 18 2.41 26.44 11.49
N GLU A 19 2.79 26.89 12.69
CA GLU A 19 3.39 26.03 13.72
C GLU A 19 2.42 24.93 14.16
N ARG A 20 1.15 25.26 14.40
CA ARG A 20 0.11 24.28 14.74
C ARG A 20 -0.09 23.28 13.60
N LEU A 21 -0.19 23.77 12.37
CA LEU A 21 -0.36 22.94 11.17
C LEU A 21 0.81 21.93 11.01
N ALA A 22 2.05 22.39 11.22
CA ALA A 22 3.24 21.54 11.20
C ALA A 22 3.27 20.53 12.37
N SER A 23 2.93 20.95 13.58
CA SER A 23 2.97 20.08 14.77
C SER A 23 2.00 18.90 14.72
N VAL A 24 0.86 19.07 14.05
CA VAL A 24 -0.17 18.04 13.90
C VAL A 24 -0.01 17.28 12.57
N GLY A 25 0.86 17.74 11.67
CA GLY A 25 1.02 17.17 10.33
C GLY A 25 -0.25 17.28 9.49
N ALA A 26 -1.03 18.34 9.67
CA ALA A 26 -2.27 18.57 8.91
C ALA A 26 -1.99 19.32 7.60
N SER A 27 -2.70 18.99 6.52
CA SER A 27 -2.52 19.67 5.22
C SER A 27 -3.37 20.93 5.05
N GLU A 28 -4.27 21.19 5.99
CA GLU A 28 -5.22 22.29 5.97
C GLU A 28 -5.68 22.67 7.38
N VAL A 29 -6.17 23.90 7.50
CA VAL A 29 -6.76 24.44 8.71
C VAL A 29 -8.02 25.25 8.38
N ILE A 30 -9.02 25.08 9.22
CA ILE A 30 -10.29 25.80 9.13
C ILE A 30 -10.22 27.05 10.01
N VAL A 31 -10.58 28.20 9.43
CA VAL A 31 -10.60 29.48 10.12
C VAL A 31 -12.04 29.78 10.54
N GLU A 32 -12.26 30.01 11.83
CA GLU A 32 -13.56 30.39 12.38
C GLU A 32 -13.64 31.89 12.68
N ASP A 33 -14.83 32.47 12.51
CA ASP A 33 -15.14 33.81 12.97
C ASP A 33 -15.33 33.88 14.50
N ALA A 34 -15.53 35.08 15.04
CA ALA A 34 -15.75 35.30 16.46
C ALA A 34 -17.00 34.60 17.05
N HIS A 35 -17.88 34.06 16.20
CA HIS A 35 -19.09 33.33 16.59
C HIS A 35 -18.91 31.81 16.46
N GLY A 36 -17.69 31.33 16.13
CA GLY A 36 -17.38 29.91 15.92
C GLY A 36 -18.00 29.35 14.63
N ARG A 37 -18.18 30.18 13.60
CA ARG A 37 -18.68 29.77 12.29
C ARG A 37 -17.54 29.73 11.29
N VAL A 38 -17.59 28.80 10.34
CA VAL A 38 -16.55 28.69 9.31
C VAL A 38 -16.48 29.97 8.46
N ALA A 39 -15.34 30.65 8.51
CA ALA A 39 -15.06 31.89 7.77
C ALA A 39 -14.16 31.64 6.56
N GLY A 40 -13.19 30.73 6.69
CA GLY A 40 -12.19 30.48 5.67
C GLY A 40 -11.47 29.14 5.81
N ILE A 41 -10.57 28.89 4.86
CA ILE A 41 -9.65 27.75 4.87
C ILE A 41 -8.27 28.21 4.43
N VAL A 42 -7.24 27.64 5.04
CA VAL A 42 -5.83 27.77 4.63
C VAL A 42 -5.27 26.37 4.39
N THR A 43 -4.59 26.19 3.27
CA THR A 43 -3.90 24.93 2.92
C THR A 43 -2.38 25.11 2.96
N GLU A 44 -1.62 24.02 2.99
CA GLU A 44 -0.15 24.07 2.82
C GLU A 44 0.29 24.90 1.59
N GLN A 45 -0.48 24.85 0.51
CA GLN A 45 -0.20 25.62 -0.70
C GLN A 45 -0.40 27.13 -0.48
N ASP A 46 -1.37 27.52 0.34
CA ASP A 46 -1.59 28.91 0.76
C ASP A 46 -0.50 29.36 1.73
N VAL A 47 -0.04 28.50 2.64
CA VAL A 47 1.11 28.78 3.52
C VAL A 47 2.33 29.14 2.70
N SER A 48 2.70 28.30 1.71
CA SER A 48 3.85 28.59 0.86
C SER A 48 3.66 29.89 0.06
N ARG A 49 2.51 30.09 -0.59
CA ARG A 49 2.31 31.18 -1.55
C ARG A 49 1.96 32.53 -0.93
N ARG A 50 1.18 32.54 0.15
CA ARG A 50 0.55 33.74 0.72
C ARG A 50 1.15 34.15 2.06
N ILE A 51 1.83 33.23 2.76
CA ILE A 51 2.46 33.50 4.06
C ILE A 51 3.98 33.57 3.87
N ALA A 52 4.62 32.43 3.62
CA ALA A 52 6.08 32.31 3.60
C ALA A 52 6.73 33.18 2.52
N CYS A 53 6.26 33.10 1.27
CA CYS A 53 6.81 33.94 0.19
C CYS A 53 6.48 35.44 0.32
N ALA A 54 5.45 35.78 1.10
CA ALA A 54 4.98 37.16 1.24
C ALA A 54 5.46 37.84 2.54
N GLY A 55 6.16 37.12 3.42
CA GLY A 55 6.66 37.62 4.71
C GLY A 55 5.54 38.08 5.64
N ARG A 56 4.43 37.34 5.72
CA ARG A 56 3.22 37.72 6.48
C ARG A 56 3.08 36.98 7.81
N ASP A 57 4.20 36.62 8.45
CA ASP A 57 4.19 35.74 9.62
C ASP A 57 3.36 36.29 10.79
N ASP A 58 3.41 37.60 11.02
CA ASP A 58 2.70 38.24 12.13
C ASP A 58 1.29 38.75 11.74
N ALA A 59 0.88 38.56 10.48
CA ALA A 59 -0.44 38.98 10.03
C ALA A 59 -1.54 38.04 10.57
N PRO A 60 -2.75 38.54 10.85
CA PRO A 60 -3.90 37.69 11.16
C PRO A 60 -4.21 36.72 10.02
N ILE A 61 -4.53 35.47 10.33
CA ILE A 61 -4.76 34.41 9.34
C ILE A 61 -5.94 34.72 8.41
N GLU A 62 -6.92 35.51 8.87
CA GLU A 62 -8.04 35.97 8.05
C GLU A 62 -7.61 36.80 6.82
N THR A 63 -6.41 37.38 6.85
CA THR A 63 -5.88 38.19 5.74
C THR A 63 -5.29 37.35 4.59
N VAL A 64 -5.07 36.06 4.82
CA VAL A 64 -4.47 35.13 3.84
C VAL A 64 -5.37 33.94 3.51
N MET A 65 -6.40 33.68 4.32
CA MET A 65 -7.37 32.60 4.09
C MET A 65 -8.12 32.75 2.77
N SER A 66 -8.57 31.62 2.23
CA SER A 66 -9.53 31.61 1.14
C SER A 66 -10.94 31.82 1.69
N ALA A 67 -11.55 32.97 1.39
CA ALA A 67 -12.87 33.37 1.86
C ALA A 67 -13.69 34.07 0.75
N PRO A 68 -15.04 33.97 0.75
CA PRO A 68 -15.84 33.11 1.63
C PRO A 68 -15.58 31.63 1.30
N VAL A 69 -15.50 30.79 2.33
CA VAL A 69 -15.21 29.38 2.12
C VAL A 69 -16.36 28.69 1.36
N VAL A 70 -16.02 27.79 0.46
CA VAL A 70 -17.01 26.90 -0.14
C VAL A 70 -17.16 25.69 0.77
N SER A 71 -18.35 25.44 1.29
CA SER A 71 -18.66 24.30 2.16
C SER A 71 -19.82 23.46 1.61
N VAL A 72 -20.08 22.32 2.26
CA VAL A 72 -21.25 21.45 2.08
C VAL A 72 -21.88 21.14 3.42
N SER A 73 -23.18 20.86 3.43
CA SER A 73 -23.88 20.39 4.62
C SER A 73 -23.47 18.95 4.95
N GLU A 74 -23.50 18.55 6.22
CA GLU A 74 -23.33 17.14 6.61
C GLU A 74 -24.42 16.22 6.04
N ASP A 75 -25.58 16.78 5.67
CA ASP A 75 -26.68 16.07 5.02
C ASP A 75 -26.56 16.03 3.49
N ASP A 76 -25.56 16.71 2.89
CA ASP A 76 -25.38 16.71 1.44
C ASP A 76 -24.88 15.34 0.95
N TYR A 77 -25.46 14.86 -0.15
CA TYR A 77 -24.96 13.66 -0.81
C TYR A 77 -23.51 13.84 -1.30
N LEU A 78 -22.67 12.83 -1.05
CA LEU A 78 -21.25 12.81 -1.43
C LEU A 78 -21.00 13.15 -2.90
N TYR A 79 -21.84 12.66 -3.83
CA TYR A 79 -21.68 12.94 -5.27
C TYR A 79 -21.83 14.43 -5.59
N ARG A 80 -22.67 15.17 -4.86
CA ARG A 80 -22.83 16.63 -5.01
C ARG A 80 -21.60 17.36 -4.51
N ALA A 81 -21.04 16.91 -3.39
CA ALA A 81 -19.80 17.46 -2.86
C ALA A 81 -18.64 17.26 -3.84
N ILE A 82 -18.46 16.05 -4.37
CA ILE A 82 -17.44 15.74 -5.41
C ILE A 82 -17.64 16.62 -6.65
N ALA A 83 -18.87 16.70 -7.18
CA ALA A 83 -19.17 17.53 -8.34
C ALA A 83 -18.85 19.02 -8.08
N ARG A 84 -19.15 19.52 -6.89
CA ARG A 84 -18.84 20.89 -6.47
C ARG A 84 -17.33 21.13 -6.39
N MET A 85 -16.59 20.18 -5.81
CA MET A 85 -15.13 20.23 -5.73
C MET A 85 -14.51 20.27 -7.13
N ARG A 86 -14.93 19.38 -8.04
CA ARG A 86 -14.41 19.33 -9.42
C ARG A 86 -14.71 20.61 -10.21
N ARG A 87 -15.95 21.10 -10.18
CA ARG A 87 -16.34 22.34 -10.89
C ARG A 87 -15.56 23.57 -10.43
N ARG A 88 -15.09 23.58 -9.18
CA ARG A 88 -14.38 24.71 -8.58
C ARG A 88 -12.88 24.45 -8.38
N GLY A 89 -12.36 23.30 -8.82
CA GLY A 89 -10.96 22.92 -8.64
C GLY A 89 -10.52 22.79 -7.17
N LEU A 90 -11.42 22.43 -6.26
CA LEU A 90 -11.16 22.33 -4.82
C LEU A 90 -10.68 20.93 -4.43
N ARG A 91 -9.69 20.85 -3.52
CA ARG A 91 -9.19 19.59 -2.95
C ARG A 91 -9.69 19.31 -1.54
N HIS A 92 -10.08 20.36 -0.82
CA HIS A 92 -10.60 20.32 0.54
C HIS A 92 -11.92 21.10 0.55
N LEU A 93 -12.93 20.55 1.22
CA LEU A 93 -14.26 21.13 1.31
C LEU A 93 -14.78 20.96 2.74
N PRO A 94 -14.89 22.03 3.53
CA PRO A 94 -15.44 21.94 4.87
C PRO A 94 -16.87 21.40 4.83
N VAL A 95 -17.13 20.47 5.75
CA VAL A 95 -18.46 19.94 6.03
C VAL A 95 -18.99 20.70 7.23
N VAL A 96 -20.14 21.34 7.07
CA VAL A 96 -20.77 22.15 8.10
C VAL A 96 -22.08 21.53 8.56
N GLY A 97 -22.29 21.51 9.87
CA GLY A 97 -23.54 21.12 10.50
C GLY A 97 -24.42 22.36 10.77
N GLU A 98 -25.15 22.30 11.88
CA GLU A 98 -25.98 23.43 12.32
C GLU A 98 -25.18 24.73 12.50
N ARG A 99 -25.82 25.86 12.17
CA ARG A 99 -25.27 27.23 12.37
C ARG A 99 -23.91 27.48 11.70
N GLN A 100 -23.56 26.75 10.62
CA GLN A 100 -22.27 26.87 9.91
C GLN A 100 -21.05 26.50 10.77
N LYS A 101 -21.22 25.60 11.74
CA LYS A 101 -20.09 25.02 12.48
C LYS A 101 -19.44 23.90 11.69
N VAL A 102 -18.11 23.84 11.69
CA VAL A 102 -17.41 22.72 11.04
C VAL A 102 -17.62 21.44 11.84
N VAL A 103 -18.01 20.38 11.15
CA VAL A 103 -18.09 19.02 11.71
C VAL A 103 -17.05 18.09 11.10
N GLY A 104 -16.48 18.48 9.96
CA GLY A 104 -15.40 17.74 9.30
C GLY A 104 -14.88 18.47 8.06
N VAL A 105 -13.93 17.84 7.37
CA VAL A 105 -13.42 18.30 6.07
C VAL A 105 -13.44 17.14 5.11
N LEU A 106 -14.15 17.31 3.98
CA LEU A 106 -14.13 16.37 2.89
C LEU A 106 -12.90 16.62 2.02
N ARG A 107 -12.05 15.60 1.87
CA ARG A 107 -10.90 15.62 0.97
C ARG A 107 -11.29 14.94 -0.33
N LEU A 108 -10.99 15.57 -1.46
CA LEU A 108 -11.45 15.08 -2.78
C LEU A 108 -10.95 13.66 -3.02
N HIS A 109 -9.73 13.37 -2.60
CA HIS A 109 -9.16 12.04 -2.77
C HIS A 109 -9.90 10.94 -2.00
N ARG A 110 -10.29 11.20 -0.74
CA ARG A 110 -11.09 10.24 0.05
C ARG A 110 -12.50 10.12 -0.49
N ALA A 111 -13.10 11.24 -0.88
CA ALA A 111 -14.42 11.27 -1.50
C ALA A 111 -14.45 10.42 -2.78
N MET A 112 -13.39 10.51 -3.59
CA MET A 112 -13.28 9.77 -4.85
C MET A 112 -13.00 8.29 -4.63
N ALA A 113 -12.17 7.93 -3.65
CA ALA A 113 -11.99 6.53 -3.26
C ALA A 113 -13.32 5.88 -2.82
N VAL A 114 -14.13 6.60 -2.02
CA VAL A 114 -15.46 6.14 -1.61
C VAL A 114 -16.43 6.07 -2.79
N ALA A 115 -16.39 7.04 -3.71
CA ALA A 115 -17.26 7.06 -4.89
C ALA A 115 -16.87 6.05 -5.97
N ALA A 116 -15.62 5.57 -5.99
CA ALA A 116 -15.16 4.53 -6.91
C ALA A 116 -15.78 3.17 -6.60
N ALA A 117 -16.08 2.87 -5.32
CA ALA A 117 -16.65 1.59 -4.91
C ALA A 117 -18.05 1.31 -5.55
N PRO A 118 -19.05 2.22 -5.48
CA PRO A 118 -20.32 2.03 -6.18
C PRO A 118 -20.20 1.94 -7.70
N MET A 119 -19.17 2.54 -8.31
CA MET A 119 -18.92 2.45 -9.75
C MET A 119 -18.46 1.04 -10.14
N LEU A 120 -17.58 0.44 -9.34
CA LEU A 120 -17.16 -0.94 -9.52
C LEU A 120 -18.27 -1.93 -9.22
N GLU A 121 -19.05 -1.75 -8.15
CA GLU A 121 -20.23 -2.59 -7.90
C GLU A 121 -21.23 -2.55 -9.06
N ARG A 122 -21.27 -1.44 -9.80
CA ARG A 122 -22.09 -1.32 -11.00
C ARG A 122 -21.48 -2.08 -12.16
N ILE A 123 -20.17 -2.04 -12.33
CA ILE A 123 -19.45 -2.82 -13.34
C ILE A 123 -19.64 -4.32 -13.06
N GLU A 124 -19.46 -4.74 -11.80
CA GLU A 124 -19.67 -6.11 -11.31
C GLU A 124 -21.13 -6.58 -11.54
N ARG A 125 -22.12 -5.73 -11.20
CA ARG A 125 -23.53 -6.03 -11.47
C ARG A 125 -23.85 -6.11 -12.96
N LEU A 126 -23.17 -5.34 -13.80
CA LEU A 126 -23.37 -5.35 -15.25
C LEU A 126 -22.62 -6.49 -15.93
N SER A 127 -21.55 -7.02 -15.31
CA SER A 127 -20.82 -8.20 -15.81
C SER A 127 -21.55 -9.53 -15.57
N HIS A 128 -22.67 -9.50 -14.84
CA HIS A 128 -23.80 -10.45 -14.83
C HIS A 128 -23.58 -11.96 -14.68
N GLU A 129 -22.37 -12.46 -14.52
CA GLU A 129 -22.12 -13.88 -14.28
C GLU A 129 -21.12 -14.03 -13.11
N ASP A 130 -21.45 -14.87 -12.12
CA ASP A 130 -20.52 -15.29 -11.04
C ASP A 130 -19.45 -16.25 -11.60
N ASP A 131 -19.01 -16.02 -12.83
CA ASP A 131 -18.16 -16.86 -13.65
C ASP A 131 -16.80 -16.19 -13.90
N LEU A 132 -15.95 -16.85 -14.67
CA LEU A 132 -14.59 -16.36 -14.90
C LEU A 132 -14.56 -15.11 -15.78
N GLU A 133 -15.49 -14.97 -16.74
CA GLU A 133 -15.56 -13.82 -17.63
C GLU A 133 -15.93 -12.54 -16.86
N GLY A 134 -16.91 -12.62 -15.95
CA GLY A 134 -17.30 -11.49 -15.11
C GLY A 134 -16.17 -11.02 -14.17
N ILE A 135 -15.44 -11.97 -13.60
CA ILE A 135 -14.26 -11.68 -12.77
C ILE A 135 -13.17 -10.97 -13.60
N LYS A 136 -12.90 -11.46 -14.81
CA LYS A 136 -11.93 -10.86 -15.73
C LYS A 136 -12.33 -9.45 -16.16
N ALA A 137 -13.61 -9.24 -16.47
CA ALA A 137 -14.12 -7.91 -16.81
C ALA A 137 -13.92 -6.90 -15.66
N THR A 138 -14.10 -7.33 -14.41
CA THR A 138 -13.83 -6.52 -13.22
C THR A 138 -12.36 -6.16 -13.10
N LYS A 139 -11.46 -7.15 -13.28
CA LYS A 139 -10.01 -6.96 -13.28
C LYS A 139 -9.56 -5.96 -14.35
N ASP A 140 -10.10 -6.04 -15.56
CA ASP A 140 -9.75 -5.14 -16.67
C ASP A 140 -10.30 -3.72 -16.42
N ALA A 141 -11.50 -3.60 -15.86
CA ALA A 141 -12.12 -2.33 -15.56
C ALA A 141 -11.35 -1.49 -14.53
N GLN A 142 -10.65 -2.13 -13.59
CA GLN A 142 -9.90 -1.43 -12.55
C GLN A 142 -8.85 -0.45 -13.12
N ILE A 143 -8.27 -0.75 -14.29
CA ILE A 143 -7.24 0.09 -14.91
C ILE A 143 -7.87 1.41 -15.35
N ARG A 144 -9.08 1.38 -15.93
CA ARG A 144 -9.81 2.59 -16.30
C ARG A 144 -10.12 3.44 -15.08
N VAL A 145 -10.55 2.82 -13.98
CA VAL A 145 -10.81 3.55 -12.73
C VAL A 145 -9.50 4.14 -12.18
N ALA A 146 -8.39 3.40 -12.18
CA ALA A 146 -7.09 3.93 -11.76
C ALA A 146 -6.63 5.12 -12.62
N LEU A 147 -6.90 5.11 -13.94
CA LEU A 147 -6.65 6.24 -14.82
C LEU A 147 -7.48 7.47 -14.44
N GLU A 148 -8.76 7.29 -14.13
CA GLU A 148 -9.66 8.36 -13.70
C GLU A 148 -9.21 8.95 -12.35
N LEU A 149 -8.92 8.09 -11.37
CA LEU A 149 -8.42 8.51 -10.06
C LEU A 149 -7.08 9.27 -10.17
N MET A 150 -6.17 8.81 -11.03
CA MET A 150 -4.91 9.51 -11.30
C MET A 150 -5.15 10.88 -11.94
N ASN A 151 -6.07 10.98 -12.89
CA ASN A 151 -6.44 12.26 -13.51
C ASN A 151 -7.08 13.23 -12.49
N ASP A 152 -7.78 12.70 -11.49
CA ASP A 152 -8.34 13.47 -10.36
C ASP A 152 -7.30 13.75 -9.25
N ALA A 153 -6.02 13.48 -9.51
CA ALA A 153 -4.89 13.74 -8.62
C ALA A 153 -4.99 13.04 -7.25
N LEU A 154 -5.56 11.83 -7.22
CA LEU A 154 -5.43 10.96 -6.05
C LEU A 154 -3.96 10.67 -5.77
N PRO A 155 -3.55 10.62 -4.49
CA PRO A 155 -2.24 10.07 -4.14
C PRO A 155 -2.10 8.64 -4.67
N ALA A 156 -0.96 8.33 -5.29
CA ALA A 156 -0.75 7.03 -5.92
C ALA A 156 -0.86 5.86 -4.94
N THR A 157 -0.50 6.06 -3.68
CA THR A 157 -0.65 5.04 -2.62
C THR A 157 -2.10 4.71 -2.30
N GLU A 158 -3.02 5.66 -2.47
CA GLU A 158 -4.47 5.41 -2.33
C GLU A 158 -5.01 4.64 -3.53
N ILE A 159 -4.54 4.96 -4.74
CA ILE A 159 -4.88 4.18 -5.95
C ILE A 159 -4.31 2.76 -5.84
N GLN A 160 -3.11 2.61 -5.30
CA GLN A 160 -2.46 1.32 -5.05
C GLN A 160 -3.24 0.48 -4.03
N ALA A 161 -3.70 1.08 -2.93
CA ALA A 161 -4.55 0.42 -1.95
C ALA A 161 -5.89 -0.02 -2.57
N PHE A 162 -6.48 0.84 -3.41
CA PHE A 162 -7.68 0.53 -4.18
C PHE A 162 -7.46 -0.67 -5.12
N LEU A 163 -6.42 -0.64 -5.96
CA LEU A 163 -6.07 -1.74 -6.86
C LEU A 163 -5.85 -3.04 -6.08
N SER A 164 -5.17 -2.98 -4.95
CA SER A 164 -4.94 -4.14 -4.08
C SER A 164 -6.24 -4.73 -3.56
N ARG A 165 -7.20 -3.89 -3.19
CA ARG A 165 -8.54 -4.35 -2.76
C ARG A 165 -9.25 -5.11 -3.87
N ILE A 166 -9.26 -4.56 -5.09
CA ILE A 166 -9.88 -5.22 -6.25
C ILE A 166 -9.17 -6.52 -6.59
N ASN A 167 -7.85 -6.55 -6.52
CA ASN A 167 -7.08 -7.77 -6.73
C ASN A 167 -7.45 -8.86 -5.70
N ASN A 168 -7.68 -8.47 -4.44
CA ASN A 168 -8.11 -9.39 -3.38
C ASN A 168 -9.56 -9.86 -3.57
N ASP A 169 -10.47 -8.98 -3.98
CA ASP A 169 -11.86 -9.32 -4.28
C ASP A 169 -11.94 -10.31 -5.46
N VAL A 170 -11.11 -10.10 -6.49
CA VAL A 170 -10.94 -11.03 -7.61
C VAL A 170 -10.40 -12.38 -7.13
N TYR A 171 -9.39 -12.40 -6.25
CA TYR A 171 -8.90 -13.63 -5.64
C TYR A 171 -10.01 -14.42 -4.95
N GLN A 172 -10.84 -13.74 -4.14
CA GLN A 172 -11.97 -14.37 -3.46
C GLN A 172 -13.00 -14.90 -4.45
N GLY A 173 -13.31 -14.13 -5.51
CA GLY A 173 -14.19 -14.55 -6.58
C GLY A 173 -13.72 -15.85 -7.23
N VAL A 174 -12.44 -15.93 -7.60
CA VAL A 174 -11.84 -17.13 -8.20
C VAL A 174 -11.90 -18.32 -7.23
N VAL A 175 -11.54 -18.13 -5.96
CA VAL A 175 -11.61 -19.23 -4.98
C VAL A 175 -13.06 -19.72 -4.81
N ARG A 176 -14.05 -18.82 -4.71
CA ARG A 176 -15.48 -19.19 -4.65
C ARG A 176 -15.94 -19.95 -5.90
N LEU A 177 -15.52 -19.50 -7.08
CA LEU A 177 -15.81 -20.16 -8.35
C LEU A 177 -15.25 -21.60 -8.36
N CYS A 178 -13.97 -21.77 -8.06
CA CYS A 178 -13.33 -23.09 -8.05
C CYS A 178 -13.96 -24.03 -7.01
N LEU A 179 -14.31 -23.54 -5.82
CA LEU A 179 -15.01 -24.33 -4.81
C LEU A 179 -16.38 -24.81 -5.30
N ARG A 180 -17.14 -23.94 -5.96
CA ARG A 180 -18.44 -24.28 -6.55
C ARG A 180 -18.28 -25.38 -7.61
N GLU A 181 -17.31 -25.23 -8.52
CA GLU A 181 -17.04 -26.22 -9.58
C GLU A 181 -16.56 -27.57 -9.03
N MET A 182 -15.74 -27.57 -7.97
CA MET A 182 -15.32 -28.80 -7.29
C MET A 182 -16.52 -29.53 -6.69
N ARG A 183 -17.44 -28.79 -6.05
CA ARG A 183 -18.69 -29.37 -5.53
C ARG A 183 -19.56 -29.96 -6.65
N GLU A 184 -19.76 -29.22 -7.72
CA GLU A 184 -20.60 -29.62 -8.86
C GLU A 184 -20.00 -30.82 -9.64
N SER A 185 -18.67 -30.94 -9.67
CA SER A 185 -17.97 -32.10 -10.26
C SER A 185 -17.89 -33.32 -9.34
N GLY A 186 -18.45 -33.25 -8.12
CA GLY A 186 -18.54 -34.38 -7.20
C GLY A 186 -17.34 -34.56 -6.25
N LEU A 187 -16.38 -33.62 -6.22
CA LEU A 187 -15.28 -33.63 -5.24
C LEU A 187 -15.74 -33.21 -3.82
N GLY A 188 -16.92 -32.59 -3.72
CA GLY A 188 -17.53 -32.20 -2.45
C GLY A 188 -16.99 -30.90 -1.85
N GLU A 189 -17.40 -30.63 -0.61
CA GLU A 189 -16.98 -29.48 0.18
C GLU A 189 -15.53 -29.65 0.70
N PRO A 190 -14.86 -28.56 1.15
CA PRO A 190 -13.54 -28.65 1.77
C PRO A 190 -13.52 -29.67 2.92
N PRO A 191 -12.51 -30.57 2.99
CA PRO A 191 -12.49 -31.64 3.99
C PRO A 191 -12.17 -31.14 5.41
N VAL A 192 -11.57 -29.95 5.54
CA VAL A 192 -11.26 -29.22 6.78
C VAL A 192 -11.27 -27.71 6.49
N GLU A 193 -11.30 -26.89 7.54
CA GLU A 193 -11.21 -25.44 7.41
C GLU A 193 -9.85 -25.01 6.85
N PHE A 194 -9.82 -23.90 6.09
CA PHE A 194 -8.59 -23.34 5.56
C PHE A 194 -8.72 -21.83 5.31
N ASP A 195 -7.58 -21.16 5.35
CA ASP A 195 -7.43 -19.80 4.84
C ASP A 195 -6.58 -19.81 3.57
N VAL A 196 -6.91 -18.91 2.64
CA VAL A 196 -6.01 -18.53 1.53
C VAL A 196 -5.32 -17.25 1.93
N VAL A 197 -3.99 -17.24 1.80
CA VAL A 197 -3.16 -16.07 2.04
C VAL A 197 -2.58 -15.54 0.74
N VAL A 198 -2.48 -14.22 0.64
CA VAL A 198 -1.64 -13.53 -0.36
C VAL A 198 -0.40 -13.00 0.34
N MET A 199 0.72 -12.99 -0.37
CA MET A 199 2.04 -12.61 0.16
C MET A 199 2.63 -11.44 -0.61
N GLY A 200 3.80 -10.97 -0.16
CA GLY A 200 4.53 -9.90 -0.84
C GLY A 200 3.67 -8.64 -1.03
N SER A 201 3.63 -8.12 -2.25
CA SER A 201 2.87 -6.88 -2.52
C SER A 201 1.36 -7.01 -2.27
N GLY A 202 0.78 -8.20 -2.47
CA GLY A 202 -0.63 -8.47 -2.22
C GLY A 202 -0.95 -8.37 -0.73
N GLY A 203 -0.17 -9.05 0.12
CA GLY A 203 -0.39 -9.01 1.56
C GLY A 203 0.01 -7.68 2.23
N ARG A 204 0.83 -6.85 1.58
CA ARG A 204 1.05 -5.44 2.01
C ARG A 204 -0.05 -4.47 1.56
N LYS A 205 -0.96 -4.89 0.67
CA LYS A 205 -1.92 -4.01 -0.02
C LYS A 205 -1.23 -2.92 -0.85
N GLU A 206 -0.17 -3.34 -1.53
CA GLU A 206 0.74 -2.50 -2.30
C GLU A 206 0.88 -2.98 -3.76
N SER A 207 -0.13 -3.67 -4.29
CA SER A 207 -0.14 -4.13 -5.67
C SER A 207 -0.39 -2.98 -6.66
N PHE A 208 0.28 -3.06 -7.81
CA PHE A 208 0.02 -2.20 -8.96
C PHE A 208 -0.91 -2.90 -9.98
N LEU A 209 -0.87 -2.51 -11.27
CA LEU A 209 -1.83 -2.97 -12.29
C LEU A 209 -1.71 -4.48 -12.60
N ARG A 210 -0.48 -5.00 -12.61
CA ARG A 210 -0.17 -6.41 -12.93
C ARG A 210 0.62 -7.07 -11.79
N PRO A 211 -0.06 -7.54 -10.73
CA PRO A 211 0.58 -8.31 -9.68
C PRO A 211 0.85 -9.76 -10.12
N ASP A 212 1.91 -10.34 -9.56
CA ASP A 212 2.19 -11.77 -9.65
C ASP A 212 1.29 -12.56 -8.68
N GLN A 213 1.15 -13.87 -8.91
CA GLN A 213 0.49 -14.80 -8.00
C GLN A 213 1.43 -15.20 -6.85
N ASP A 214 1.45 -14.41 -5.78
CA ASP A 214 2.10 -14.79 -4.52
C ASP A 214 1.03 -15.26 -3.51
N ASN A 215 0.74 -16.57 -3.45
CA ASN A 215 -0.32 -17.14 -2.62
C ASN A 215 0.04 -18.47 -1.95
N GLY A 216 -0.75 -18.84 -0.94
CA GLY A 216 -0.64 -20.10 -0.22
C GLY A 216 -1.92 -20.46 0.54
N PHE A 217 -1.99 -21.71 1.01
CA PHE A 217 -3.05 -22.19 1.89
C PHE A 217 -2.51 -22.45 3.30
N VAL A 218 -3.25 -21.97 4.29
CA VAL A 218 -3.09 -22.34 5.70
C VAL A 218 -4.26 -23.25 6.05
N ILE A 219 -3.97 -24.54 6.20
CA ILE A 219 -4.98 -25.59 6.36
C ILE A 219 -5.10 -25.94 7.85
N GLU A 220 -6.29 -26.27 8.33
CA GLU A 220 -6.48 -26.79 9.67
C GLU A 220 -5.71 -28.12 9.85
N ASP A 221 -5.21 -28.39 11.06
CA ASP A 221 -4.52 -29.65 11.36
C ASP A 221 -5.50 -30.83 11.31
N TYR A 222 -5.10 -31.94 10.70
CA TYR A 222 -5.92 -33.15 10.58
C TYR A 222 -5.10 -34.43 10.87
N PRO A 223 -5.74 -35.57 11.17
CA PRO A 223 -5.04 -36.83 11.41
C PRO A 223 -4.22 -37.28 10.20
N ILE A 224 -3.00 -37.77 10.42
CA ILE A 224 -2.11 -38.22 9.34
C ILE A 224 -2.75 -39.30 8.42
N ALA A 225 -3.67 -40.10 8.96
CA ALA A 225 -4.40 -41.12 8.21
C ALA A 225 -5.30 -40.52 7.10
N ASP A 226 -5.69 -39.25 7.23
CA ASP A 226 -6.49 -38.52 6.24
C ASP A 226 -5.64 -37.79 5.20
N HIS A 227 -4.31 -37.78 5.33
CA HIS A 227 -3.43 -36.92 4.53
C HIS A 227 -3.59 -37.08 3.03
N ASP A 228 -3.57 -38.31 2.50
CA ASP A 228 -3.68 -38.52 1.06
C ASP A 228 -5.00 -37.97 0.50
N ARG A 229 -6.10 -38.12 1.25
CA ARG A 229 -7.43 -37.63 0.87
C ARG A 229 -7.52 -36.10 0.95
N VAL A 230 -7.06 -35.53 2.05
CA VAL A 230 -7.12 -34.08 2.30
C VAL A 230 -6.17 -33.34 1.36
N ASP A 231 -4.93 -33.81 1.23
CA ASP A 231 -3.93 -33.19 0.38
C ASP A 231 -4.34 -33.26 -1.10
N ALA A 232 -4.85 -34.40 -1.59
CA ALA A 232 -5.35 -34.50 -2.96
C ALA A 232 -6.45 -33.49 -3.27
N TRP A 233 -7.39 -33.28 -2.33
CA TRP A 233 -8.44 -32.27 -2.49
C TRP A 233 -7.85 -30.85 -2.59
N PHE A 234 -6.87 -30.52 -1.74
CA PHE A 234 -6.22 -29.20 -1.78
C PHE A 234 -5.26 -29.02 -2.98
N ILE A 235 -4.68 -30.09 -3.56
CA ILE A 235 -3.94 -30.03 -4.82
C ILE A 235 -4.88 -29.57 -5.93
N GLU A 236 -6.05 -30.22 -6.03
CA GLU A 236 -7.04 -29.92 -7.05
C GLU A 236 -7.51 -28.45 -6.94
N LEU A 237 -7.82 -27.98 -5.74
CA LEU A 237 -8.15 -26.57 -5.51
C LEU A 237 -7.00 -25.64 -5.92
N ALA A 238 -5.76 -25.97 -5.54
CA ALA A 238 -4.60 -25.14 -5.84
C ALA A 238 -4.33 -25.01 -7.35
N VAL A 239 -4.48 -26.10 -8.10
CA VAL A 239 -4.35 -26.11 -9.56
C VAL A 239 -5.41 -25.23 -10.19
N ARG A 240 -6.70 -25.45 -9.87
CA ARG A 240 -7.81 -24.68 -10.43
C ARG A 240 -7.70 -23.19 -10.14
N VAL A 241 -7.40 -22.82 -8.91
CA VAL A 241 -7.24 -21.41 -8.51
C VAL A 241 -6.06 -20.77 -9.26
N THR A 242 -4.93 -21.46 -9.35
CA THR A 242 -3.73 -20.94 -10.04
C THR A 242 -3.98 -20.72 -11.54
N ASP A 243 -4.72 -21.63 -12.17
CA ASP A 243 -5.07 -21.57 -13.60
C ASP A 243 -6.09 -20.46 -13.87
N ALA A 244 -7.16 -20.40 -13.09
CA ALA A 244 -8.18 -19.37 -13.20
C ALA A 244 -7.62 -17.95 -12.95
N LEU A 245 -6.74 -17.78 -11.95
CA LEU A 245 -6.05 -16.52 -11.71
C LEU A 245 -5.16 -16.11 -12.89
N ALA A 246 -4.47 -17.07 -13.51
CA ALA A 246 -3.65 -16.80 -14.70
C ALA A 246 -4.51 -16.32 -15.88
N GLU A 247 -5.67 -16.93 -16.09
CA GLU A 247 -6.61 -16.55 -17.15
C GLU A 247 -7.24 -15.17 -16.93
N VAL A 248 -7.47 -14.80 -15.68
CA VAL A 248 -7.96 -13.47 -15.26
C VAL A 248 -6.88 -12.39 -15.37
N GLY A 249 -5.60 -12.77 -15.46
CA GLY A 249 -4.48 -11.83 -15.67
C GLY A 249 -3.59 -11.59 -14.45
N PHE A 250 -3.53 -12.55 -13.51
CA PHE A 250 -2.46 -12.63 -12.51
C PHE A 250 -1.36 -13.55 -13.03
N GLU A 251 -0.19 -13.01 -13.34
CA GLU A 251 0.92 -13.80 -13.87
C GLU A 251 1.40 -14.82 -12.84
N ARG A 252 1.67 -16.04 -13.29
CA ARG A 252 2.23 -17.08 -12.40
C ARG A 252 3.57 -16.60 -11.86
N CYS A 253 3.78 -16.75 -10.55
CA CYS A 253 5.01 -16.31 -9.92
C CYS A 253 6.20 -17.15 -10.43
N HIS A 254 7.19 -16.49 -11.02
CA HIS A 254 8.43 -17.10 -11.50
C HIS A 254 9.20 -17.82 -10.38
N GLY A 255 9.05 -17.37 -9.14
CA GLY A 255 9.63 -18.00 -7.94
C GLY A 255 8.81 -19.19 -7.40
N ASN A 256 7.72 -19.56 -8.07
CA ASN A 256 6.81 -20.64 -7.67
C ASN A 256 6.23 -20.46 -6.25
N VAL A 257 5.91 -19.20 -5.88
CA VAL A 257 5.27 -18.81 -4.62
C VAL A 257 3.75 -18.93 -4.74
N MET A 258 3.27 -20.14 -4.95
CA MET A 258 1.85 -20.43 -5.22
C MET A 258 1.45 -21.70 -4.49
N ALA A 259 0.18 -21.84 -4.11
CA ALA A 259 -0.37 -23.00 -3.40
C ALA A 259 -0.17 -24.33 -4.16
N ILE A 260 0.01 -24.29 -5.49
CA ILE A 260 0.34 -25.48 -6.30
C ILE A 260 1.70 -26.08 -5.89
N ASN A 261 2.57 -25.30 -5.26
CA ASN A 261 3.82 -25.76 -4.68
C ASN A 261 3.60 -26.11 -3.19
N PRO A 262 3.91 -27.35 -2.76
CA PRO A 262 3.66 -27.83 -1.39
C PRO A 262 4.43 -27.07 -0.29
N VAL A 263 5.40 -26.23 -0.64
CA VAL A 263 6.03 -25.29 0.30
C VAL A 263 5.01 -24.27 0.83
N TRP A 264 4.00 -23.91 0.03
CA TRP A 264 3.01 -22.86 0.31
C TRP A 264 1.62 -23.40 0.62
N ARG A 265 1.46 -24.72 0.72
CA ARG A 265 0.21 -25.41 1.00
C ARG A 265 0.43 -26.38 2.15
N LYS A 266 0.09 -25.94 3.36
CA LYS A 266 0.46 -26.61 4.61
C LYS A 266 -0.60 -26.46 5.68
N THR A 267 -0.66 -27.44 6.57
CA THR A 267 -1.39 -27.31 7.83
C THR A 267 -0.76 -26.24 8.73
N LEU A 268 -1.51 -25.71 9.69
CA LEU A 268 -1.01 -24.70 10.64
C LEU A 268 0.21 -25.20 11.41
N SER A 269 0.21 -26.45 11.87
CA SER A 269 1.36 -27.04 12.57
C SER A 269 2.59 -27.18 11.68
N GLU A 270 2.41 -27.56 10.42
CA GLU A 270 3.50 -27.62 9.44
C GLU A 270 4.04 -26.22 9.09
N TRP A 271 3.17 -25.22 8.95
CA TRP A 271 3.59 -23.82 8.77
C TRP A 271 4.44 -23.33 9.94
N ARG A 272 4.02 -23.64 11.18
CA ARG A 272 4.79 -23.31 12.39
C ARG A 272 6.15 -23.99 12.41
N ALA A 273 6.22 -25.26 12.00
CA ALA A 273 7.48 -26.00 11.92
C ALA A 273 8.39 -25.44 10.81
N GLN A 274 7.84 -25.16 9.63
CA GLN A 274 8.58 -24.60 8.49
C GLN A 274 9.17 -23.23 8.81
N THR A 275 8.39 -22.33 9.39
CA THR A 275 8.85 -20.98 9.76
C THR A 275 9.94 -21.03 10.83
N ARG A 276 9.84 -21.90 11.84
CA ARG A 276 10.93 -22.16 12.79
C ARG A 276 12.20 -22.65 12.09
N ALA A 277 12.06 -23.57 11.14
CA ALA A 277 13.20 -24.13 10.41
C ALA A 277 13.88 -23.07 9.52
N TRP A 278 13.11 -22.23 8.83
CA TRP A 278 13.66 -21.13 8.02
C TRP A 278 14.40 -20.11 8.88
N MET A 279 13.81 -19.71 10.02
CA MET A 279 14.44 -18.76 10.94
C MET A 279 15.67 -19.34 11.65
N GLY A 280 15.67 -20.65 11.94
CA GLY A 280 16.76 -21.33 12.65
C GLY A 280 17.98 -21.61 11.77
N LYS A 281 17.78 -22.01 10.50
CA LYS A 281 18.89 -22.28 9.57
C LYS A 281 19.59 -21.01 9.11
N GLY A 282 18.83 -19.94 8.84
CA GLY A 282 19.39 -18.64 8.49
C GLY A 282 20.24 -18.61 7.22
N GLU A 283 20.01 -19.49 6.24
CA GLU A 283 20.84 -19.57 5.02
C GLU A 283 20.04 -19.94 3.76
N GLY A 284 20.53 -19.48 2.60
CA GLY A 284 20.10 -19.90 1.27
C GLY A 284 18.67 -19.50 0.87
N LEU A 285 18.00 -20.37 0.10
CA LEU A 285 16.65 -20.14 -0.44
C LEU A 285 15.59 -19.90 0.65
N SER A 286 15.80 -20.43 1.85
CA SER A 286 14.85 -20.30 2.96
C SER A 286 14.64 -18.85 3.43
N LEU A 287 15.69 -18.01 3.34
CA LEU A 287 15.60 -16.59 3.67
C LEU A 287 14.88 -15.78 2.58
N ARG A 288 15.02 -16.16 1.30
CA ARG A 288 14.26 -15.51 0.21
C ARG A 288 12.76 -15.79 0.35
N PHE A 289 12.39 -17.01 0.76
CA PHE A 289 11.00 -17.33 1.08
C PHE A 289 10.48 -16.54 2.28
N CYS A 290 11.30 -16.37 3.31
CA CYS A 290 10.99 -15.50 4.44
C CYS A 290 10.63 -14.08 4.00
N ASP A 291 11.45 -13.46 3.15
CA ASP A 291 11.24 -12.06 2.71
C ASP A 291 9.85 -11.82 2.13
N ILE A 292 9.37 -12.76 1.32
CA ILE A 292 8.05 -12.71 0.69
C ILE A 292 6.96 -13.10 1.70
N PHE A 293 7.21 -14.16 2.48
CA PHE A 293 6.27 -14.73 3.41
C PHE A 293 5.85 -13.74 4.51
N PHE A 294 6.77 -13.00 5.16
CA PHE A 294 6.39 -12.14 6.29
C PHE A 294 5.35 -11.08 5.96
N ASP A 295 5.15 -10.79 4.68
CA ASP A 295 4.11 -9.90 4.18
C ASP A 295 2.87 -10.66 3.73
N PHE A 296 2.44 -11.68 4.48
CA PHE A 296 1.18 -12.37 4.22
C PHE A 296 -0.04 -11.65 4.86
N ASP A 297 -1.18 -11.69 4.17
CA ASP A 297 -2.50 -11.32 4.69
C ASP A 297 -3.55 -12.35 4.21
N CYS A 298 -4.64 -12.51 4.96
CA CYS A 298 -5.72 -13.42 4.60
C CYS A 298 -6.56 -12.81 3.48
N VAL A 299 -6.75 -13.55 2.39
CA VAL A 299 -7.61 -13.12 1.27
C VAL A 299 -8.94 -13.86 1.24
N PHE A 300 -9.00 -15.12 1.66
CA PHE A 300 -10.21 -15.93 1.70
C PHE A 300 -10.18 -16.86 2.93
N GLY A 301 -11.35 -17.18 3.49
CA GLY A 301 -11.51 -17.99 4.69
C GLY A 301 -11.77 -17.17 5.96
N PRO A 302 -12.01 -17.83 7.11
CA PRO A 302 -12.32 -17.16 8.38
C PRO A 302 -11.19 -16.29 8.95
N GLY A 303 -9.94 -16.46 8.47
CA GLY A 303 -8.77 -15.70 8.90
C GLY A 303 -8.21 -16.12 10.27
N ALA A 304 -8.82 -17.12 10.93
CA ALA A 304 -8.38 -17.59 12.24
C ALA A 304 -7.02 -18.29 12.17
N LEU A 305 -6.79 -19.11 11.15
CA LEU A 305 -5.53 -19.82 10.95
C LEU A 305 -4.40 -18.85 10.59
N THR A 306 -4.70 -17.88 9.73
CA THR A 306 -3.78 -16.81 9.33
C THR A 306 -3.37 -15.94 10.50
N ARG A 307 -4.31 -15.54 11.37
CA ARG A 307 -3.99 -14.80 12.61
C ARG A 307 -3.10 -15.62 13.56
N SER A 308 -3.43 -16.88 13.77
CA SER A 308 -2.63 -17.80 14.58
C SER A 308 -1.21 -17.98 14.04
N LEU A 309 -1.06 -18.03 12.70
CA LEU A 309 0.24 -18.05 12.06
C LEU A 309 0.97 -16.70 12.23
N ARG A 310 0.27 -15.57 12.13
CA ARG A 310 0.83 -14.21 12.34
C ARG A 310 1.40 -14.06 13.74
N GLU A 311 0.64 -14.43 14.76
CA GLU A 311 1.10 -14.39 16.16
C GLU A 311 2.37 -15.22 16.38
N HIS A 312 2.40 -16.43 15.82
CA HIS A 312 3.58 -17.32 15.88
C HIS A 312 4.82 -16.68 15.25
N VAL A 313 4.70 -16.15 14.03
CA VAL A 313 5.86 -15.58 13.32
C VAL A 313 6.33 -14.27 13.94
N THR A 314 5.40 -13.42 14.42
CA THR A 314 5.72 -12.17 15.13
C THR A 314 6.46 -12.46 16.45
N THR A 315 6.15 -13.57 17.11
CA THR A 315 6.83 -13.99 18.35
C THR A 315 8.27 -14.40 18.09
N LEU A 316 8.53 -15.10 16.98
CA LEU A 316 9.85 -15.64 16.64
C LEU A 316 10.78 -14.65 15.91
N ALA A 317 10.20 -13.74 15.13
CA ALA A 317 10.96 -12.86 14.23
C ALA A 317 12.00 -11.92 14.89
N PRO A 318 11.86 -11.45 16.14
CA PRO A 318 12.84 -10.57 16.78
C PRO A 318 14.23 -11.18 17.05
N HIS A 319 14.46 -12.44 16.68
CA HIS A 319 15.73 -13.11 16.96
C HIS A 319 16.90 -12.45 16.19
N PRO A 320 17.95 -11.92 16.88
CA PRO A 320 18.98 -11.09 16.24
C PRO A 320 19.70 -11.76 15.08
N HIS A 321 20.07 -13.04 15.24
CA HIS A 321 20.70 -13.82 14.17
C HIS A 321 19.84 -13.85 12.91
N PHE A 322 18.55 -14.15 13.06
CA PHE A 322 17.61 -14.25 11.95
C PHE A 322 17.45 -12.91 11.23
N LEU A 323 17.27 -11.81 11.98
CA LEU A 323 17.15 -10.46 11.40
C LEU A 323 18.41 -10.04 10.63
N ARG A 324 19.59 -10.41 11.13
CA ARG A 324 20.86 -10.16 10.44
C ARG A 324 20.96 -10.92 9.13
N GLU A 325 20.61 -12.21 9.12
CA GLU A 325 20.63 -13.00 7.89
C GLU A 325 19.57 -12.54 6.89
N LEU A 326 18.37 -12.16 7.36
CA LEU A 326 17.33 -11.54 6.53
C LEU A 326 17.81 -10.22 5.90
N PHE A 327 18.54 -9.39 6.67
CA PHE A 327 19.13 -8.15 6.18
C PHE A 327 20.19 -8.38 5.09
N LYS A 328 21.03 -9.42 5.20
CA LYS A 328 22.02 -9.76 4.15
C LYS A 328 21.37 -10.12 2.82
N VAL A 329 20.19 -10.76 2.83
CA VAL A 329 19.44 -11.05 1.60
C VAL A 329 18.86 -9.77 0.98
N ASP A 330 18.43 -8.82 1.81
CA ASP A 330 18.02 -7.49 1.35
C ASP A 330 19.19 -6.68 0.76
N GLU A 331 20.42 -6.84 1.28
CA GLU A 331 21.62 -6.13 0.79
C GLU A 331 21.97 -6.40 -0.68
N GLU A 332 21.61 -7.57 -1.22
CA GLU A 332 21.78 -7.87 -2.64
C GLU A 332 21.06 -6.84 -3.54
N HIS A 333 19.99 -6.23 -3.02
CA HIS A 333 19.21 -5.18 -3.68
C HIS A 333 19.68 -3.79 -3.18
N GLY A 334 20.65 -3.19 -3.87
CA GLY A 334 21.13 -1.83 -3.59
C GLY A 334 20.14 -0.72 -3.99
N VAL A 335 20.24 0.46 -3.36
CA VAL A 335 19.49 1.67 -3.77
C VAL A 335 20.05 2.23 -5.08
N ALA A 336 19.23 2.84 -5.95
CA ALA A 336 19.64 3.40 -7.27
C ALA A 336 20.47 4.69 -7.19
N LEU A 337 21.48 4.71 -6.34
CA LEU A 337 22.44 5.80 -6.26
C LEU A 337 23.83 5.25 -6.55
N GLY A 338 24.39 5.66 -7.69
CA GLY A 338 25.78 5.44 -8.06
C GLY A 338 26.73 6.46 -7.40
N LEU A 339 27.95 6.55 -7.91
CA LEU A 339 28.93 7.54 -7.46
C LEU A 339 28.38 8.97 -7.66
N PHE A 340 28.64 9.85 -6.69
CA PHE A 340 28.18 11.25 -6.67
C PHE A 340 26.65 11.42 -6.76
N ASP A 341 25.89 10.55 -6.08
CA ASP A 341 24.42 10.60 -6.02
C ASP A 341 23.69 10.54 -7.37
N ARG A 342 24.36 10.01 -8.41
CA ARG A 342 23.75 9.83 -9.73
C ARG A 342 22.77 8.67 -9.72
N LEU A 343 21.60 8.86 -10.31
CA LEU A 343 20.57 7.83 -10.42
C LEU A 343 21.10 6.64 -11.26
N LYS A 344 21.06 5.43 -10.69
CA LYS A 344 21.55 4.21 -11.33
C LYS A 344 20.54 3.71 -12.36
N ARG A 345 20.89 3.86 -13.64
CA ARG A 345 20.10 3.45 -14.80
C ARG A 345 20.36 1.99 -15.16
N ASP A 346 19.39 1.34 -15.79
CA ASP A 346 19.53 -0.01 -16.32
C ASP A 346 20.61 -0.01 -17.42
N PRO A 347 21.74 -0.72 -17.23
CA PRO A 347 22.84 -0.72 -18.18
C PRO A 347 22.63 -1.75 -19.30
N LEU A 348 21.67 -2.68 -19.15
CA LEU A 348 21.51 -3.81 -20.05
C LEU A 348 20.90 -3.35 -21.39
N PRO A 349 21.40 -3.85 -22.53
CA PRO A 349 20.78 -3.58 -23.83
C PRO A 349 19.34 -4.09 -23.86
N GLY A 350 18.43 -3.29 -24.43
CA GLY A 350 17.02 -3.65 -24.56
C GLY A 350 16.06 -2.48 -24.34
N PRO A 351 14.75 -2.75 -24.28
CA PRO A 351 13.70 -1.71 -24.18
C PRO A 351 13.75 -0.89 -22.88
N ASN A 352 14.52 -1.35 -21.90
CA ASN A 352 14.66 -0.72 -20.59
C ASN A 352 16.00 0.01 -20.41
N GLN A 353 16.91 -0.06 -21.39
CA GLN A 353 18.22 0.57 -21.31
C GLN A 353 18.10 2.06 -20.99
N GLY A 354 18.84 2.54 -19.99
CA GLY A 354 18.85 3.94 -19.59
C GLY A 354 17.68 4.37 -18.70
N LYS A 355 16.67 3.52 -18.46
CA LYS A 355 15.56 3.79 -17.52
C LYS A 355 15.94 3.43 -16.07
N LEU A 356 15.17 3.91 -15.10
CA LEU A 356 15.30 3.54 -13.68
C LEU A 356 14.32 2.44 -13.31
N ASN A 357 14.81 1.32 -12.80
CA ASN A 357 13.95 0.30 -12.19
C ASN A 357 13.62 0.71 -10.75
N LEU A 358 12.54 1.47 -10.57
CA LEU A 358 12.15 2.02 -9.27
C LEU A 358 11.67 0.96 -8.27
N LYS A 359 11.16 -0.18 -8.77
CA LYS A 359 10.82 -1.33 -7.91
C LYS A 359 12.07 -1.86 -7.22
N LEU A 360 13.05 -2.27 -8.04
CA LEU A 360 14.28 -2.94 -7.59
C LEU A 360 15.16 -2.04 -6.72
N THR A 361 15.18 -0.75 -7.02
CA THR A 361 16.19 0.17 -6.48
C THR A 361 15.63 1.24 -5.55
N GLY A 362 14.31 1.26 -5.37
CA GLY A 362 13.60 2.19 -4.50
C GLY A 362 12.70 1.47 -3.52
N THR A 363 11.60 0.89 -4.02
CA THR A 363 10.60 0.27 -3.13
C THR A 363 11.14 -0.97 -2.41
N LEU A 364 11.79 -1.91 -3.08
CA LEU A 364 12.27 -3.15 -2.46
C LEU A 364 13.25 -2.88 -1.29
N PRO A 365 14.31 -2.05 -1.44
CA PRO A 365 15.21 -1.73 -0.34
C PRO A 365 14.52 -1.05 0.86
N LEU A 366 13.52 -0.21 0.61
CA LEU A 366 12.77 0.46 1.67
C LEU A 366 11.85 -0.52 2.39
N VAL A 367 11.07 -1.30 1.63
CA VAL A 367 10.15 -2.31 2.15
C VAL A 367 10.92 -3.33 3.01
N GLY A 368 12.04 -3.85 2.52
CA GLY A 368 12.86 -4.83 3.24
C GLY A 368 13.39 -4.29 4.57
N ALA A 369 13.97 -3.09 4.55
CA ALA A 369 14.49 -2.45 5.76
C ALA A 369 13.39 -2.14 6.79
N VAL A 370 12.26 -1.58 6.34
CA VAL A 370 11.11 -1.26 7.22
C VAL A 370 10.50 -2.55 7.77
N ARG A 371 10.42 -3.62 6.97
CA ARG A 371 9.95 -4.94 7.42
C ARG A 371 10.85 -5.50 8.52
N ILE A 372 12.16 -5.49 8.34
CA ILE A 372 13.11 -6.01 9.35
C ILE A 372 12.97 -5.24 10.66
N MET A 373 12.88 -3.92 10.60
CA MET A 373 12.65 -3.11 11.80
C MET A 373 11.29 -3.38 12.44
N ALA A 374 10.22 -3.49 11.64
CA ALA A 374 8.89 -3.87 12.13
C ALA A 374 8.91 -5.25 12.83
N LEU A 375 9.60 -6.24 12.25
CA LEU A 375 9.75 -7.57 12.83
C LEU A 375 10.52 -7.52 14.16
N ARG A 376 11.61 -6.76 14.25
CA ARG A 376 12.35 -6.55 15.50
C ARG A 376 11.47 -6.01 16.61
N GLU A 377 10.63 -5.05 16.27
CA GLU A 377 9.72 -4.38 17.21
C GLU A 377 8.40 -5.14 17.40
N ARG A 378 8.20 -6.32 16.80
CA ARG A 378 6.93 -7.08 16.86
C ARG A 378 5.72 -6.25 16.36
N VAL A 379 5.91 -5.50 15.29
CA VAL A 379 4.83 -4.81 14.58
C VAL A 379 4.22 -5.77 13.56
N GLU A 380 2.93 -6.05 13.72
CA GLU A 380 2.19 -7.00 12.87
C GLU A 380 1.67 -6.41 11.56
N ARG A 381 1.72 -5.08 11.40
CA ARG A 381 1.30 -4.40 10.16
C ARG A 381 2.15 -4.90 8.99
N THR A 382 1.55 -5.03 7.82
CA THR A 382 2.22 -5.47 6.60
C THR A 382 2.54 -4.31 5.66
N GLY A 383 1.65 -3.32 5.55
CA GLY A 383 1.86 -2.14 4.71
C GLY A 383 3.07 -1.31 5.14
N THR A 384 3.86 -0.84 4.18
CA THR A 384 5.10 -0.09 4.40
C THR A 384 4.85 1.21 5.14
N LEU A 385 3.87 2.00 4.68
CA LEU A 385 3.49 3.24 5.36
C LEU A 385 2.90 2.96 6.76
N GLU A 386 2.10 1.91 6.92
CA GLU A 386 1.55 1.52 8.23
C GLU A 386 2.66 1.11 9.20
N ARG A 387 3.68 0.40 8.72
CA ARG A 387 4.88 0.05 9.50
C ARG A 387 5.68 1.28 9.88
N ILE A 388 5.93 2.20 8.95
CA ILE A 388 6.63 3.47 9.24
C ILE A 388 5.89 4.25 10.32
N THR A 389 4.56 4.39 10.21
CA THR A 389 3.73 5.05 11.24
C THR A 389 3.82 4.31 12.58
N ALA A 390 3.62 2.99 12.61
CA ALA A 390 3.67 2.21 13.85
C ALA A 390 5.05 2.24 14.53
N LEU A 391 6.13 2.30 13.76
CA LEU A 391 7.50 2.43 14.28
C LEU A 391 7.76 3.82 14.85
N HIS A 392 7.22 4.87 14.22
CA HIS A 392 7.27 6.23 14.76
C HIS A 392 6.48 6.37 16.05
N GLU A 393 5.24 5.86 16.09
CA GLU A 393 4.38 5.87 17.29
C GLU A 393 5.05 5.18 18.50
N ARG A 394 5.96 4.25 18.24
CA ARG A 394 6.77 3.55 19.26
C ARG A 394 8.10 4.22 19.59
N GLY A 395 8.40 5.37 18.99
CA GLY A 395 9.64 6.12 19.19
C GLY A 395 10.88 5.48 18.54
N VAL A 396 10.70 4.51 17.64
CA VAL A 396 11.80 3.81 16.94
C VAL A 396 12.28 4.59 15.72
N LEU A 397 11.38 5.38 15.11
CA LEU A 397 11.69 6.35 14.07
C LEU A 397 11.47 7.77 14.61
N GLY A 398 12.43 8.66 14.38
CA GLY A 398 12.24 10.09 14.60
C GLY A 398 11.24 10.69 13.60
N ALA A 399 10.78 11.93 13.86
CA ALA A 399 9.85 12.64 12.97
C ALA A 399 10.43 12.81 11.55
N ASP A 400 11.71 13.19 11.44
CA ASP A 400 12.38 13.34 10.15
C ASP A 400 12.49 12.00 9.41
N GLU A 401 12.84 10.91 10.10
CA GLU A 401 12.90 9.58 9.48
C GLU A 401 11.54 9.15 8.94
N GLN A 402 10.47 9.35 9.72
CA GLN A 402 9.11 9.06 9.28
C GLN A 402 8.75 9.86 8.02
N ASP A 403 9.01 11.18 8.02
CA ASP A 403 8.67 12.05 6.89
C ASP A 403 9.46 11.68 5.63
N TYR A 404 10.79 11.56 5.73
CA TYR A 404 11.63 11.23 4.59
C TYR A 404 11.35 9.83 4.03
N LEU A 405 11.16 8.80 4.87
CA LEU A 405 10.89 7.44 4.39
C LEU A 405 9.48 7.32 3.82
N GLY A 406 8.48 7.92 4.47
CA GLY A 406 7.11 7.96 3.98
C GLY A 406 6.99 8.75 2.68
N GLY A 407 7.66 9.91 2.60
CA GLY A 407 7.76 10.75 1.41
C GLY A 407 8.44 10.02 0.25
N ALA A 408 9.55 9.31 0.51
CA ALA A 408 10.23 8.50 -0.49
C ALA A 408 9.31 7.42 -1.06
N TYR A 409 8.61 6.66 -0.21
CA TYR A 409 7.68 5.63 -0.66
C TYR A 409 6.57 6.21 -1.54
N ARG A 410 5.90 7.28 -1.07
CA ARG A 410 4.80 7.93 -1.82
C ARG A 410 5.27 8.45 -3.19
N HIS A 411 6.44 9.08 -3.24
CA HIS A 411 6.99 9.63 -4.47
C HIS A 411 7.38 8.54 -5.47
N ILE A 412 8.07 7.49 -5.02
CA ILE A 412 8.46 6.36 -5.86
C ILE A 412 7.21 5.65 -6.41
N SER A 413 6.21 5.37 -5.56
CA SER A 413 4.95 4.76 -5.98
C SER A 413 4.18 5.62 -6.99
N ALA A 414 4.22 6.95 -6.85
CA ALA A 414 3.60 7.87 -7.80
C ALA A 414 4.26 7.82 -9.18
N LEU A 415 5.60 7.82 -9.22
CA LEU A 415 6.33 7.71 -10.48
C LEU A 415 6.10 6.37 -11.16
N MET A 416 6.10 5.27 -10.41
CA MET A 416 5.81 3.93 -10.93
C MET A 416 4.39 3.82 -11.47
N LEU A 417 3.39 4.23 -10.71
CA LEU A 417 1.99 4.14 -11.14
C LEU A 417 1.73 5.02 -12.37
N ARG A 418 2.27 6.24 -12.40
CA ARG A 418 2.16 7.12 -13.56
C ARG A 418 2.76 6.48 -14.81
N GLN A 419 3.93 5.85 -14.69
CA GLN A 419 4.57 5.17 -15.80
C GLN A 419 3.75 3.97 -16.28
N GLN A 420 3.27 3.12 -15.37
CA GLN A 420 2.44 1.97 -15.73
C GLN A 420 1.14 2.36 -16.46
N LEU A 421 0.50 3.44 -16.00
CA LEU A 421 -0.70 3.97 -16.65
C LEU A 421 -0.39 4.58 -18.02
N ALA A 422 0.79 5.20 -18.20
CA ALA A 422 1.24 5.70 -19.50
C ALA A 422 1.54 4.55 -20.47
N ASP A 423 2.24 3.51 -20.02
CA ASP A 423 2.51 2.32 -20.82
C ASP A 423 1.21 1.64 -21.28
N TYR A 424 0.24 1.48 -20.37
CA TYR A 424 -1.08 0.97 -20.70
C TYR A 424 -1.80 1.80 -21.78
N ARG A 425 -1.80 3.14 -21.63
CA ARG A 425 -2.42 4.06 -22.63
C ARG A 425 -1.78 3.93 -24.02
N GLU A 426 -0.51 3.59 -24.07
CA GLU A 426 0.25 3.42 -25.32
C GLU A 426 0.25 1.97 -25.83
N GLY A 427 -0.54 1.08 -25.22
CA GLY A 427 -0.63 -0.34 -25.59
C GLY A 427 0.63 -1.15 -25.27
N ARG A 428 1.52 -0.61 -24.42
CA ARG A 428 2.70 -1.32 -23.91
C ARG A 428 2.38 -2.07 -22.64
N GLU A 429 3.19 -3.07 -22.37
CA GLU A 429 3.17 -3.79 -21.11
C GLU A 429 3.60 -2.89 -19.94
N PRO A 430 2.75 -2.72 -18.90
CA PRO A 430 3.09 -1.91 -17.73
C PRO A 430 4.32 -2.46 -16.99
N GLY A 431 5.35 -1.64 -16.83
CA GLY A 431 6.61 -2.04 -16.20
C GLY A 431 6.95 -1.27 -14.91
N ASN A 432 8.12 -1.58 -14.36
CA ASN A 432 8.68 -0.88 -13.19
C ASN A 432 9.77 0.15 -13.58
N HIS A 433 9.96 0.36 -14.88
CA HIS A 433 11.06 1.14 -15.45
C HIS A 433 10.60 2.53 -15.87
N VAL A 434 11.13 3.57 -15.22
CA VAL A 434 10.79 4.98 -15.49
C VAL A 434 11.91 5.67 -16.27
N PRO A 435 11.64 6.31 -17.43
CA PRO A 435 12.62 7.11 -18.15
C PRO A 435 13.07 8.33 -17.33
N VAL A 436 14.38 8.52 -17.15
CA VAL A 436 14.92 9.63 -16.35
C VAL A 436 14.64 10.98 -17.01
N GLU A 437 14.64 11.00 -18.34
CA GLU A 437 14.45 12.19 -19.17
C GLU A 437 13.02 12.72 -19.06
N ALA A 438 12.05 11.86 -18.75
CA ALA A 438 10.64 12.23 -18.52
C ALA A 438 10.39 12.88 -17.15
N LEU A 439 11.36 12.82 -16.24
CA LEU A 439 11.25 13.40 -14.90
C LEU A 439 11.69 14.87 -14.89
N SER A 440 10.88 15.72 -14.26
CA SER A 440 11.24 17.10 -13.93
C SER A 440 12.42 17.14 -12.96
N LYS A 441 13.09 18.30 -12.88
CA LYS A 441 14.20 18.51 -11.92
C LYS A 441 13.76 18.23 -10.48
N ARG A 442 12.59 18.74 -10.07
CA ARG A 442 12.04 18.53 -8.73
C ARG A 442 11.80 17.04 -8.43
N GLU A 443 11.24 16.29 -9.37
CA GLU A 443 11.01 14.85 -9.18
C GLU A 443 12.33 14.08 -9.03
N LYS A 444 13.38 14.48 -9.77
CA LYS A 444 14.72 13.91 -9.63
C LYS A 444 15.34 14.24 -8.28
N ASP A 445 15.24 15.49 -7.84
CA ASP A 445 15.78 15.93 -6.54
C ASP A 445 15.09 15.18 -5.39
N MET A 446 13.75 15.07 -5.42
CA MET A 446 12.98 14.28 -4.45
C MET A 446 13.32 12.78 -4.47
N LEU A 447 13.60 12.20 -5.64
CA LEU A 447 14.08 10.82 -5.74
C LEU A 447 15.45 10.65 -5.08
N VAL A 448 16.37 11.58 -5.33
CA VAL A 448 17.72 11.55 -4.74
C VAL A 448 17.63 11.66 -3.22
N ASP A 449 16.83 12.59 -2.69
CA ASP A 449 16.62 12.76 -1.26
C ASP A 449 15.99 11.51 -0.62
N GLY A 450 14.96 10.95 -1.27
CA GLY A 450 14.34 9.71 -0.81
C GLY A 450 15.32 8.53 -0.81
N PHE A 451 16.14 8.38 -1.84
CA PHE A 451 17.17 7.34 -1.90
C PHE A 451 18.28 7.54 -0.86
N LYS A 452 18.64 8.79 -0.53
CA LYS A 452 19.57 9.09 0.56
C LYS A 452 18.98 8.68 1.90
N ALA A 453 17.71 8.99 2.16
CA ALA A 453 17.02 8.58 3.37
C ALA A 453 16.96 7.05 3.50
N ILE A 454 16.58 6.34 2.43
CA ILE A 454 16.56 4.87 2.41
C ILE A 454 17.96 4.30 2.68
N ARG A 455 19.00 4.86 2.06
CA ARG A 455 20.39 4.44 2.28
C ARG A 455 20.84 4.69 3.72
N ALA A 456 20.53 5.85 4.29
CA ALA A 456 20.88 6.20 5.66
C ALA A 456 20.18 5.26 6.65
N PHE A 457 18.89 5.02 6.45
CA PHE A 457 18.09 4.09 7.26
C PHE A 457 18.63 2.66 7.20
N ARG A 458 18.94 2.15 5.99
CA ARG A 458 19.57 0.83 5.82
C ARG A 458 20.94 0.75 6.50
N SER A 459 21.73 1.82 6.40
CA SER A 459 23.02 1.90 7.09
C SER A 459 22.83 1.83 8.61
N ARG A 460 21.92 2.62 9.19
CA ARG A 460 21.59 2.56 10.62
C ARG A 460 21.16 1.15 11.04
N LEU A 461 20.23 0.55 10.30
CA LEU A 461 19.75 -0.80 10.56
C LEU A 461 20.89 -1.83 10.53
N ARG A 462 21.80 -1.73 9.55
CA ARG A 462 23.01 -2.58 9.51
C ARG A 462 23.82 -2.46 10.79
N HIS A 463 24.12 -1.23 11.24
CA HIS A 463 24.91 -1.00 12.45
C HIS A 463 24.20 -1.54 13.70
N GLU A 464 22.89 -1.35 13.82
CA GLU A 464 22.12 -1.88 14.96
C GLU A 464 22.09 -3.41 15.00
N LEU A 465 22.01 -4.07 13.84
CA LEU A 465 22.05 -5.53 13.74
C LEU A 465 23.44 -6.13 13.94
N THR A 466 24.52 -5.37 13.69
CA THR A 466 25.91 -5.82 13.90
C THR A 466 26.50 -5.39 15.24
N ALA A 467 26.01 -4.32 15.86
CA ALA A 467 26.52 -3.80 17.13
C ALA A 467 26.07 -4.60 18.36
N GLY A 468 25.04 -5.45 18.25
CA GLY A 468 24.61 -6.37 19.32
C GLY A 468 25.58 -7.53 19.62
N ILE A 469 26.88 -7.35 19.34
CA ILE A 469 27.96 -8.34 19.52
C ILE A 469 28.81 -8.04 20.78
N PHE A 470 28.51 -6.98 21.55
CA PHE A 470 29.19 -6.69 22.82
C PHE A 470 28.27 -6.77 24.03
#